data_AF-A0A9D6IZK5-F1
#
_entry.id   AF-A0A9D6IZK5-F1
#
_cell.length_a   1.000
_cell.length_b   1.000
_cell.length_c   1.000
_cell.angle_alpha   90.00
_cell.angle_beta   90.00
_cell.angle_gamma   90.00
#
_symmetry.space_group_name_H-M   'P 1'
#
loop_
_entity.id
_entity.type
_entity.pdbx_description
1 polymer ?
#
loop_
_entity_poly.entity_id
_entity_poly.type
_entity_poly.pdbx_seq_one_letter_code
_entity_poly.pdbx_strand_id
1 'polypeptide(L)'
;MKKPPPMLSPRIIADMRSGDESGDPDHPGLRVRRTNAARVFFYRYRASDGALREIKLGEFGPMILAEARKALGRLKLERERGVDPQLQKQQVRTEARPWSCP
;
A
#
# COMPACT_ATOMS: atom_id res chain seq x y z
N MET A 1 -27.16 -0.86 -15.55
CA MET A 1 -26.38 0.03 -14.67
C MET A 1 -25.39 -0.84 -13.88
N LYS A 2 -24.09 -0.79 -14.18
CA LYS A 2 -23.10 -1.51 -13.36
C LYS A 2 -22.91 -0.69 -12.09
N LYS A 3 -23.26 -1.24 -10.92
CA LYS A 3 -23.00 -0.60 -9.63
C LYS A 3 -21.51 -0.20 -9.60
N PRO A 4 -21.15 1.03 -9.19
CA PRO A 4 -19.74 1.39 -9.05
C PRO A 4 -19.08 0.33 -8.15
N PRO A 5 -17.88 -0.15 -8.51
CA PRO A 5 -17.21 -1.16 -7.72
C PRO A 5 -17.16 -0.67 -6.27
N PRO A 6 -17.55 -1.51 -5.30
CA PRO A 6 -17.63 -1.10 -3.91
C PRO A 6 -16.28 -0.53 -3.49
N MET A 7 -16.30 0.65 -2.87
CA MET A 7 -15.10 1.31 -2.36
C MET A 7 -14.35 0.34 -1.46
N LEU A 8 -13.02 0.26 -1.61
CA LEU A 8 -12.21 -0.59 -0.75
C LEU A 8 -12.44 -0.14 0.70
N SER A 9 -12.94 -1.05 1.53
CA SER A 9 -13.25 -0.80 2.93
C SER A 9 -12.55 -1.83 3.82
N PRO A 10 -12.25 -1.51 5.08
CA PRO A 10 -11.58 -2.45 5.98
C PRO A 10 -12.36 -3.76 6.13
N ARG A 11 -13.69 -3.70 6.08
CA ARG A 11 -14.58 -4.87 6.09
C ARG A 11 -14.39 -5.75 4.86
N ILE A 12 -14.38 -5.16 3.66
CA ILE A 12 -14.13 -5.92 2.42
C ILE A 12 -12.77 -6.61 2.49
N ILE A 13 -11.74 -5.90 2.97
CA ILE A 13 -10.38 -6.45 3.09
C ILE A 13 -10.31 -7.58 4.14
N ALA A 14 -11.04 -7.43 5.25
CA ALA A 14 -11.16 -8.46 6.27
C ALA A 14 -11.84 -9.72 5.71
N ASP A 15 -12.85 -9.55 4.85
CA ASP A 15 -13.64 -10.62 4.24
C ASP A 15 -12.95 -11.31 3.05
N MET A 16 -11.85 -10.74 2.52
CA MET A 16 -11.10 -11.32 1.40
C MET A 16 -10.62 -12.74 1.68
N ARG A 17 -10.80 -13.63 0.69
CA ARG A 17 -10.31 -15.01 0.72
C ARG A 17 -8.88 -15.08 0.23
N SER A 18 -8.18 -16.15 0.63
CA SER A 18 -6.81 -16.41 0.15
C SER A 18 -6.77 -16.50 -1.38
N GLY A 19 -5.91 -15.69 -1.99
CA GLY A 19 -5.81 -15.55 -3.44
C GLY A 19 -6.54 -14.33 -4.01
N ASP A 20 -7.43 -13.68 -3.24
CA ASP A 20 -8.12 -12.49 -3.70
C ASP A 20 -7.17 -11.29 -3.81
N GLU A 21 -7.36 -10.52 -4.88
CA GLU A 21 -6.78 -9.19 -5.06
C GLU A 21 -7.90 -8.19 -5.24
N SER A 22 -7.81 -7.05 -4.54
CA SER A 22 -8.75 -5.95 -4.70
C SER A 22 -7.99 -4.64 -4.84
N GLY A 23 -8.44 -3.77 -5.74
CA GLY A 23 -7.89 -2.43 -5.94
C GLY A 23 -8.82 -1.39 -5.35
N ASP A 24 -8.27 -0.29 -4.84
CA ASP A 24 -9.07 0.87 -4.46
C ASP A 24 -9.34 1.72 -5.72
N PRO A 25 -10.61 1.87 -6.16
CA PRO A 25 -10.94 2.67 -7.33
C PRO A 25 -10.81 4.18 -7.08
N ASP A 26 -10.90 4.60 -5.82
CA ASP A 26 -10.79 6.00 -5.38
C ASP A 26 -9.30 6.44 -5.34
N HIS A 27 -8.41 5.49 -5.05
CA HIS A 27 -6.97 5.67 -4.97
C HIS A 27 -6.25 4.81 -6.02
N PRO A 28 -6.22 5.24 -7.30
CA PRO A 28 -5.58 4.46 -8.36
C PRO A 28 -4.12 4.15 -8.02
N GLY A 29 -3.81 2.87 -8.04
CA GLY A 29 -2.49 2.33 -7.66
C GLY A 29 -2.47 1.62 -6.30
N LEU A 30 -3.45 1.84 -5.42
CA LEU A 30 -3.56 1.04 -4.19
C LEU A 30 -4.20 -0.31 -4.50
N ARG A 31 -3.49 -1.36 -4.16
CA ARG A 31 -3.95 -2.74 -4.26
C ARG A 31 -3.77 -3.43 -2.93
N VAL A 32 -4.65 -4.38 -2.65
CA VAL A 32 -4.53 -5.29 -1.54
C VAL A 32 -4.65 -6.71 -2.07
N ARG A 33 -3.76 -7.57 -1.64
CA ARG A 33 -3.77 -8.98 -2.01
C ARG A 33 -3.79 -9.82 -0.74
N ARG A 34 -4.76 -10.72 -0.63
CA ARG A 34 -4.79 -11.72 0.43
C ARG A 34 -3.91 -12.89 -0.01
N THR A 35 -2.77 -13.02 0.66
CA THR A 35 -1.96 -14.25 0.62
C THR A 35 -2.51 -15.27 1.63
N ASN A 36 -2.04 -16.51 1.58
CA ASN A 36 -2.41 -17.54 2.56
C ASN A 36 -2.07 -17.14 4.00
N ALA A 37 -1.00 -16.36 4.21
CA ALA A 37 -0.55 -15.95 5.54
C ALA A 37 -1.13 -14.60 5.98
N ALA A 38 -1.18 -13.61 5.10
CA ALA A 38 -1.53 -12.23 5.44
C ALA A 38 -2.23 -11.49 4.29
N ARG A 39 -2.96 -10.40 4.59
CA ARG A 39 -3.39 -9.45 3.55
C ARG A 39 -2.29 -8.41 3.43
N VAL A 40 -1.83 -8.14 2.23
CA VAL A 40 -0.71 -7.24 1.98
C VAL A 40 -1.18 -6.13 1.07
N PHE A 41 -0.89 -4.90 1.45
CA PHE A 41 -1.09 -3.73 0.62
C PHE A 41 0.10 -3.55 -0.32
N PHE A 42 -0.19 -3.34 -1.58
CA PHE A 42 0.74 -3.03 -2.65
C PHE A 42 0.37 -1.68 -3.23
N TYR A 43 1.37 -0.84 -3.47
CA TYR A 43 1.21 0.40 -4.21
C TYR A 43 1.90 0.24 -5.55
N ARG A 44 1.10 0.15 -6.61
CA ARG A 44 1.59 0.09 -7.98
C ARG A 44 1.45 1.46 -8.61
N TYR A 45 2.55 2.00 -9.10
CA TYR A 45 2.59 3.30 -9.74
C TYR A 45 3.54 3.30 -10.93
N ARG A 46 3.35 4.29 -11.81
CA ARG A 46 4.28 4.57 -12.89
C ARG A 46 5.21 5.67 -12.42
N ALA A 47 6.50 5.38 -12.39
CA ALA A 47 7.51 6.38 -12.07
C ALA A 47 7.69 7.36 -13.24
N SER A 48 8.39 8.47 -13.00
CA SER A 48 8.63 9.53 -13.99
C SER A 48 9.47 9.05 -15.17
N ASP A 49 10.29 8.01 -14.96
CA ASP A 49 11.03 7.26 -15.99
C ASP A 49 10.13 6.40 -16.89
N GLY A 50 8.82 6.33 -16.60
CA GLY A 50 7.86 5.50 -17.33
C GLY A 50 7.81 4.05 -16.86
N ALA A 51 8.66 3.63 -15.93
CA ALA A 51 8.70 2.28 -15.39
C ALA A 51 7.54 2.03 -14.42
N LEU A 52 6.97 0.83 -14.48
CA LEU A 52 5.95 0.39 -13.53
C LEU A 52 6.64 -0.19 -12.31
N ARG A 53 6.43 0.43 -11.15
CA ARG A 53 6.97 -0.02 -9.87
C ARG A 53 5.84 -0.43 -8.94
N GLU A 54 6.11 -1.46 -8.16
CA GLU A 54 5.21 -1.96 -7.13
C GLU A 54 5.93 -1.95 -5.79
N ILE A 55 5.32 -1.35 -4.78
CA ILE A 55 5.89 -1.25 -3.44
C ILE A 55 4.94 -1.88 -2.43
N LYS A 56 5.42 -2.87 -1.68
CA LYS A 56 4.71 -3.37 -0.49
C LYS A 56 4.55 -2.23 0.53
N LEU A 57 3.32 -1.84 0.83
CA LEU A 57 2.97 -0.86 1.87
C LEU A 57 3.07 -1.44 3.26
N GLY A 58 2.55 -2.66 3.43
CA GLY A 58 2.49 -3.31 4.72
C GLY A 58 1.41 -4.37 4.72
N GLU A 59 1.19 -4.95 5.90
CA GLU A 59 0.22 -6.02 6.08
C GLU A 59 -1.01 -5.48 6.79
N PHE A 60 -2.19 -5.87 6.32
CA PHE A 60 -3.45 -5.52 6.96
C PHE A 60 -3.58 -6.26 8.28
N GLY A 61 -3.84 -5.51 9.35
CA GLY A 61 -3.76 -5.97 10.72
C GLY A 61 -3.02 -4.90 11.52
N PRO A 62 -1.67 -4.87 11.46
CA PRO A 62 -0.88 -3.78 12.01
C PRO A 62 -1.05 -2.47 11.22
N MET A 63 -1.24 -2.53 9.89
CA MET A 63 -1.54 -1.37 9.05
C MET A 63 -3.02 -1.37 8.67
N ILE A 64 -3.74 -0.32 9.06
CA ILE A 64 -5.14 -0.11 8.67
C ILE A 64 -5.24 0.62 7.33
N LEU A 65 -6.41 0.50 6.67
CA LEU A 65 -6.66 1.15 5.37
C LEU A 65 -6.39 2.67 5.40
N ALA A 66 -6.72 3.34 6.51
CA ALA A 66 -6.47 4.78 6.66
C ALA A 66 -4.96 5.10 6.61
N GLU A 67 -4.12 4.28 7.22
CA GLU A 67 -2.67 4.42 7.18
C GLU A 67 -2.12 4.13 5.78
N ALA A 68 -2.66 3.12 5.09
CA ALA A 68 -2.31 2.84 3.69
C ALA A 68 -2.66 4.02 2.77
N ARG A 69 -3.82 4.67 2.97
CA ARG A 69 -4.23 5.87 2.22
C ARG A 69 -3.33 7.07 2.52
N LYS A 70 -3.01 7.32 3.80
CA LYS A 70 -2.05 8.38 4.18
C LYS A 70 -0.68 8.12 3.57
N ALA A 71 -0.18 6.89 3.63
CA ALA A 71 1.08 6.52 3.01
C ALA A 71 1.04 6.83 1.51
N LEU A 72 0.01 6.40 0.79
CA LEU A 72 -0.15 6.69 -0.62
C LEU A 72 -0.21 8.19 -0.94
N GLY A 73 -0.90 8.99 -0.11
CA GLY A 73 -0.90 10.45 -0.22
C GLY A 73 0.49 11.06 -0.05
N ARG A 74 1.28 10.56 0.91
CA ARG A 74 2.69 10.97 1.09
C ARG A 74 3.54 10.59 -0.12
N LEU A 75 3.44 9.36 -0.61
CA LEU A 75 4.21 8.91 -1.78
C LEU A 75 3.86 9.70 -3.05
N LYS A 76 2.59 10.10 -3.22
CA LYS A 76 2.17 11.01 -4.30
C LYS A 76 2.83 12.37 -4.16
N LEU A 77 2.78 12.98 -2.99
CA LEU A 77 3.40 14.28 -2.73
C LEU A 77 4.92 14.24 -2.92
N GLU A 78 5.57 13.16 -2.49
CA GLU A 78 7.01 12.94 -2.69
C GLU A 78 7.35 12.81 -4.16
N ARG A 79 6.57 12.04 -4.91
CA ARG A 79 6.70 11.94 -6.35
C ARG A 79 6.52 13.30 -7.04
N GLU A 80 5.54 14.10 -6.62
CA GLU A 80 5.34 15.46 -7.12
C GLU A 80 6.55 16.37 -6.79
N ARG A 81 7.22 16.12 -5.66
CA ARG A 81 8.48 16.77 -5.27
C ARG A 81 9.73 16.18 -5.93
N GLY A 82 9.59 15.14 -6.76
CA GLY A 82 10.71 14.44 -7.40
C GLY A 82 11.49 13.48 -6.50
N VAL A 83 10.99 13.19 -5.29
CA VAL A 83 11.59 12.27 -4.33
C VAL A 83 11.01 10.87 -4.52
N ASP A 84 11.87 9.85 -4.64
CA ASP A 84 11.43 8.47 -4.86
C ASP A 84 10.88 7.83 -3.56
N PRO A 85 9.59 7.48 -3.51
CA PRO A 85 8.93 6.95 -2.31
C PRO A 85 9.43 5.57 -1.87
N GLN A 86 10.11 4.83 -2.75
CA GLN A 86 10.68 3.52 -2.45
C GLN A 86 11.87 3.61 -1.50
N LEU A 87 12.65 4.69 -1.58
CA LEU A 87 13.80 4.94 -0.71
C LEU A 87 13.37 5.27 0.72
N GLN A 88 12.28 6.02 0.90
CA GLN A 88 11.82 6.42 2.24
C GLN A 88 11.23 5.26 3.05
N LYS A 89 10.51 4.33 2.41
CA LYS A 89 10.00 3.14 3.11
C LYS A 89 11.09 2.24 3.65
N GLN A 90 12.22 2.15 2.95
CA GLN A 90 13.37 1.41 3.47
C GLN A 90 13.95 2.07 4.71
N GLN A 91 13.94 3.40 4.79
CA GLN A 91 14.45 4.15 5.95
C GLN A 91 13.60 3.92 7.21
N VAL A 92 12.27 3.94 7.10
CA VAL A 92 11.38 3.68 8.26
C VAL A 92 11.54 2.26 8.80
N ARG A 93 11.80 1.26 7.92
CA ARG A 93 12.06 -0.11 8.35
C ARG A 93 13.40 -0.26 9.06
N THR A 94 14.41 0.52 8.68
CA THR A 94 15.71 0.56 9.34
C THR A 94 15.62 1.23 10.72
N GLU A 95 14.79 2.27 10.85
CA GLU A 95 14.65 3.04 12.09
C GLU A 95 13.80 2.31 13.16
N ALA A 96 12.84 1.47 12.75
CA ALA A 96 12.02 0.67 13.65
C ALA A 96 12.71 -0.61 14.18
N ARG A 97 14.00 -0.79 13.90
CA ARG A 97 14.82 -1.74 14.65
C ARG A 97 15.52 -0.94 15.75
N PRO A 98 14.89 -0.72 16.93
CA PRO A 98 15.67 -0.29 18.07
C PRO A 98 16.73 -1.35 18.25
N TRP A 99 17.97 -0.93 18.02
CA TRP A 99 19.14 -1.60 18.49
C TRP A 99 18.90 -1.84 19.99
N SER A 100 18.48 -3.06 20.35
CA SER A 100 18.66 -3.52 21.71
C SER A 100 20.17 -3.49 21.95
N CYS A 101 20.58 -2.43 22.64
CA CYS A 101 21.94 -2.17 23.09
C CYS A 101 22.35 -3.23 24.14
N PRO A 102 23.66 -3.32 24.41
CA PRO A 102 24.51 -4.51 24.29
C PRO A 102 24.33 -5.60 25.36
#